data_AF-A0A453DMR0-F1
#
_entry.id   AF-A0A453DMR0-F1
#
_cell.length_a   1.000
_cell.length_b   1.000
_cell.length_c   1.000
_cell.angle_alpha   90.00
_cell.angle_beta   90.00
_cell.angle_gamma   90.00
#
_symmetry.space_group_name_H-M   'P 1'
#
loop_
_entity.id
_entity.type
_entity.pdbx_description
1 polymer ?
#
loop_
_entity_poly.entity_id
_entity_poly.type
_entity_poly.pdbx_seq_one_letter_code
_entity_poly.pdbx_strand_id
1 'polypeptide(L)'
;MERTTVEDMDIAVRAHLQGWKFIYLNDVKVLCELPESYQAYRKQQHRWHSGPMQLFRLCLPAIIKSKIPLWKKANLVMLFFLLRKLILPFYSFTLFCVILPLTMFVPEAELPIWVICYVPMIMSVLNILPAPKSFPFVIPYLLFENTMSVTKFNAMVSGLFQLGSSYEWVVTKKAGRTSSESDIFAMAEETDTATRPAPRLVRGVSEAGLEAWAKTHQLDNKDLQLKAQAEEVTSLAAAIKKTSKAKPPNRIFKKELALAFLLLIAATRSLLSAQGLHFYFLLFQGVTFLVVGLDLIGEQVS
;
A
#
# COMPACT_ATOMS: atom_id res chain seq x y z
N MET A 1 3.66 -22.22 9.37
CA MET A 1 3.81 -20.76 9.12
C MET A 1 3.31 -20.58 7.70
N GLU A 2 2.12 -20.07 7.43
CA GLU A 2 1.71 -18.67 7.47
C GLU A 2 0.18 -18.60 7.62
N ARG A 3 -0.33 -17.97 8.68
CA ARG A 3 -1.79 -17.89 8.96
C ARG A 3 -2.45 -16.66 8.33
N THR A 4 -1.66 -15.64 7.98
CA THR A 4 -2.15 -14.34 7.53
C THR A 4 -1.07 -13.60 6.73
N THR A 5 -1.50 -12.64 5.90
CA THR A 5 -0.66 -11.72 5.11
C THR A 5 -0.14 -10.51 5.91
N VAL A 6 -0.49 -10.44 7.19
CA VAL A 6 -0.08 -9.42 8.18
C VAL A 6 0.58 -10.08 9.39
N GLU A 7 1.69 -10.75 9.13
CA GLU A 7 2.48 -11.51 10.10
C GLU A 7 2.97 -10.64 11.27
N ASP A 8 3.33 -9.39 10.98
CA ASP A 8 3.74 -8.38 11.95
C ASP A 8 2.66 -8.11 13.00
N MET A 9 1.41 -7.93 12.56
CA MET A 9 0.26 -7.70 13.43
C MET A 9 -0.12 -8.96 14.21
N ASP A 10 -0.04 -10.15 13.61
CA ASP A 10 -0.31 -11.42 14.32
C ASP A 10 0.67 -11.65 15.47
N ILE A 11 1.97 -11.45 15.21
CA ILE A 11 3.00 -11.56 16.24
C ILE A 11 2.75 -10.55 17.36
N ALA A 12 2.42 -9.30 17.02
CA ALA A 12 2.12 -8.27 18.02
C ALA A 12 0.90 -8.63 18.88
N VAL A 13 -0.18 -9.14 18.30
CA VAL A 13 -1.36 -9.58 19.04
C VAL A 13 -1.00 -10.74 19.97
N ARG A 14 -0.28 -11.76 19.47
CA ARG A 14 0.12 -12.91 20.30
C ARG A 14 1.02 -12.49 21.47
N ALA A 15 2.01 -11.65 21.24
CA ALA A 15 2.85 -11.11 22.30
C ALA A 15 2.02 -10.31 23.33
N HIS A 16 1.09 -9.48 22.87
CA HIS A 16 0.19 -8.74 23.76
C HIS A 16 -0.65 -9.64 24.66
N LEU A 17 -1.22 -10.72 24.10
CA LEU A 17 -2.03 -11.68 24.84
C LEU A 17 -1.22 -12.48 25.88
N GLN A 18 0.10 -12.60 25.68
CA GLN A 18 1.04 -13.19 26.64
C GLN A 18 1.54 -12.18 27.70
N GLY A 19 1.00 -10.96 27.72
CA GLY A 19 1.32 -9.96 28.74
C GLY A 19 2.59 -9.13 28.46
N TRP A 20 3.15 -9.22 27.25
CA TRP A 20 4.31 -8.42 26.86
C TRP A 20 3.96 -6.93 26.83
N LYS A 21 4.95 -6.09 27.15
CA LYS A 21 4.84 -4.62 27.14
C LYS A 21 5.51 -4.08 25.88
N PHE A 22 4.80 -3.20 25.18
CA PHE A 22 5.33 -2.49 24.02
C PHE A 22 5.80 -1.10 24.45
N ILE A 23 6.99 -0.71 24.00
CA ILE A 23 7.58 0.61 24.22
C ILE A 23 7.70 1.28 22.85
N TYR A 24 7.16 2.48 22.72
CA TYR A 24 7.27 3.30 21.50
C TYR A 24 8.24 4.44 21.76
N LEU A 25 9.30 4.52 20.95
CA LEU A 25 10.36 5.52 21.04
C LEU A 25 10.17 6.55 19.92
N ASN A 26 9.79 7.78 20.27
CA ASN A 26 9.46 8.85 19.32
C ASN A 26 10.69 9.43 18.58
N ASP A 27 11.86 9.26 19.19
CA ASP A 27 13.16 9.76 18.73
C ASP A 27 13.81 8.83 17.71
N VAL A 28 13.49 7.54 17.73
CA VAL A 28 13.97 6.55 16.76
C VAL A 28 13.15 6.62 15.48
N LYS A 29 13.77 7.10 14.40
CA LYS A 29 13.11 7.29 13.09
C LYS A 29 13.82 6.48 12.01
N VAL A 30 13.04 5.84 11.15
CA VAL A 30 13.51 5.11 9.96
C VAL A 30 12.91 5.77 8.73
N LEU A 31 13.73 6.04 7.73
CA LEU A 31 13.25 6.56 6.45
C LEU A 31 12.50 5.46 5.70
N CYS A 32 11.29 5.77 5.25
CA CYS A 32 10.43 4.82 4.56
C CYS A 32 10.24 5.22 3.10
N GLU A 33 10.33 4.24 2.20
CA GLU A 33 10.02 4.46 0.80
C GLU A 33 8.50 4.49 0.56
N LEU A 34 8.07 5.55 -0.13
CA LEU A 34 6.69 5.72 -0.56
C LEU A 34 6.40 4.84 -1.80
N PRO A 35 5.13 4.44 -2.01
CA PRO A 35 4.74 3.78 -3.25
C PRO A 35 5.04 4.66 -4.47
N GLU A 36 5.56 4.04 -5.54
CA GLU A 36 5.95 4.76 -6.76
C GLU A 36 4.76 5.31 -7.57
N SER A 37 3.57 4.75 -7.37
CA SER A 37 2.38 5.04 -8.17
C SER A 37 1.10 4.90 -7.34
N TYR A 38 0.03 5.52 -7.83
CA TYR A 38 -1.29 5.39 -7.22
C TYR A 38 -1.74 3.92 -7.15
N GLN A 39 -1.47 3.12 -8.18
CA GLN A 39 -1.81 1.69 -8.15
C GLN A 39 -1.04 0.92 -7.07
N ALA A 40 0.25 1.20 -6.90
CA ALA A 40 1.05 0.58 -5.83
C ALA A 40 0.50 0.98 -4.46
N TYR A 41 0.14 2.25 -4.29
CA TYR A 41 -0.51 2.74 -3.07
C TYR A 41 -1.86 2.06 -2.81
N ARG A 42 -2.73 1.92 -3.83
CA ARG A 42 -4.01 1.21 -3.71
C ARG A 42 -3.84 -0.24 -3.26
N LYS A 43 -2.90 -0.97 -3.86
CA LYS A 43 -2.58 -2.36 -3.46
C LYS A 43 -2.11 -2.44 -2.01
N GLN A 44 -1.26 -1.50 -1.61
CA GLN A 44 -0.79 -1.39 -0.23
C GLN A 44 -1.96 -1.14 0.73
N GLN A 45 -2.82 -0.15 0.43
CA GLN A 45 -3.99 0.17 1.23
C GLN A 45 -4.98 -1.00 1.30
N HIS A 46 -5.17 -1.74 0.20
CA HIS A 46 -6.00 -2.94 0.20
C HIS A 46 -5.47 -3.94 1.22
N ARG A 47 -4.20 -4.32 1.15
CA ARG A 47 -3.56 -5.24 2.11
C ARG A 47 -3.68 -4.76 3.55
N TRP A 48 -3.44 -3.46 3.78
CA TRP A 48 -3.49 -2.85 5.11
C TRP A 48 -4.89 -2.75 5.72
N HIS A 49 -5.95 -3.04 4.96
CA HIS A 49 -7.33 -3.09 5.46
C HIS A 49 -7.90 -4.52 5.42
N SER A 50 -7.62 -5.30 4.38
CA SER A 50 -8.09 -6.70 4.28
C SER A 50 -7.38 -7.61 5.29
N GLY A 51 -6.06 -7.51 5.40
CA GLY A 51 -5.24 -8.34 6.29
C GLY A 51 -5.67 -8.25 7.75
N PRO A 52 -5.81 -7.03 8.34
CA PRO A 52 -6.28 -6.88 9.71
C PRO A 52 -7.70 -7.43 9.95
N MET A 53 -8.60 -7.37 8.97
CA MET A 53 -9.96 -7.92 9.12
C MET A 53 -9.97 -9.45 9.09
N GLN A 54 -9.08 -10.05 8.28
CA GLN A 54 -8.85 -11.48 8.34
C GLN A 54 -8.25 -11.89 9.69
N LEU A 55 -7.20 -11.18 10.13
CA LEU A 55 -6.54 -11.42 11.40
C LEU A 55 -7.51 -11.26 12.58
N PHE A 56 -8.40 -10.25 12.53
CA PHE A 56 -9.41 -10.03 13.56
C PHE A 56 -10.24 -11.28 13.82
N ARG A 57 -10.81 -11.90 12.77
CA ARG A 57 -11.60 -13.13 12.90
C ARG A 57 -10.79 -14.30 13.45
N LEU A 58 -9.53 -14.38 13.05
CA LEU A 58 -8.60 -15.42 13.50
C LEU A 58 -8.22 -15.26 14.98
N CYS A 59 -8.01 -14.03 15.44
CA CYS A 59 -7.55 -13.74 16.79
C CYS A 59 -8.70 -13.54 17.79
N LEU A 60 -9.91 -13.19 17.35
CA LEU A 60 -11.03 -12.87 18.24
C LEU A 60 -11.29 -13.96 19.30
N PRO A 61 -11.33 -15.28 18.97
CA PRO A 61 -11.49 -16.32 19.99
C PRO A 61 -10.36 -16.33 21.02
N ALA A 62 -9.12 -16.11 20.57
CA ALA A 62 -7.95 -16.06 21.46
C ALA A 62 -7.96 -14.82 22.35
N ILE A 63 -8.38 -13.67 21.83
CA ILE A 63 -8.54 -12.43 22.61
C ILE A 63 -9.59 -12.64 23.70
N ILE A 64 -10.74 -13.22 23.38
CA ILE A 64 -11.81 -13.47 24.35
C ILE A 64 -11.33 -14.42 25.45
N LYS A 65 -10.68 -15.53 25.08
CA LYS A 65 -10.19 -16.57 26.02
C LYS A 65 -8.93 -16.17 26.81
N SER A 66 -8.25 -15.09 26.43
CA SER A 66 -7.00 -14.68 27.09
C SER A 66 -7.21 -14.22 28.54
N LYS A 67 -6.13 -14.29 29.35
CA LYS A 67 -6.12 -13.90 30.76
C LYS A 67 -5.89 -12.40 31.01
N ILE A 68 -5.75 -11.59 29.96
CA ILE A 68 -5.51 -10.16 30.11
C ILE A 68 -6.76 -9.41 30.61
N PRO A 69 -6.62 -8.25 31.30
CA PRO A 69 -7.74 -7.46 31.79
C PRO A 69 -8.73 -7.05 30.69
N LEU A 70 -10.03 -6.97 31.03
CA LEU A 70 -11.10 -6.65 30.09
C LEU A 70 -10.88 -5.34 29.33
N TRP A 71 -10.42 -4.29 30.01
CA TRP A 71 -10.06 -3.01 29.38
C TRP A 71 -9.00 -3.17 28.29
N LYS A 72 -7.97 -4.01 28.49
CA LYS A 72 -6.95 -4.26 27.47
C LYS A 72 -7.52 -5.02 26.27
N LYS A 73 -8.44 -5.96 26.50
CA LYS A 73 -9.18 -6.65 25.42
C LYS A 73 -10.02 -5.66 24.63
N ALA A 74 -10.80 -4.82 25.30
CA ALA A 74 -11.63 -3.80 24.67
C ALA A 74 -10.78 -2.80 23.87
N ASN A 75 -9.68 -2.32 24.44
CA ASN A 75 -8.75 -1.43 23.76
C ASN A 75 -8.15 -2.08 22.49
N LEU A 76 -7.71 -3.34 22.59
CA LEU A 76 -7.19 -4.09 21.43
C LEU A 76 -8.27 -4.25 20.35
N VAL A 77 -9.49 -4.67 20.71
CA VAL A 77 -10.56 -4.84 19.72
C VAL A 77 -10.95 -3.48 19.10
N MET A 78 -11.19 -2.47 19.91
CA MET A 78 -11.68 -1.18 19.45
C MET A 78 -10.62 -0.39 18.69
N LEU A 79 -9.45 -0.11 19.28
CA LEU A 79 -8.47 0.79 18.66
C LEU A 79 -7.61 0.10 17.61
N PHE A 80 -7.21 -1.15 17.82
CA PHE A 80 -6.31 -1.85 16.90
C PHE A 80 -7.06 -2.43 15.69
N PHE A 81 -8.24 -3.02 15.89
CA PHE A 81 -9.02 -3.63 14.81
C PHE A 81 -10.17 -2.76 14.32
N LEU A 82 -11.11 -2.35 15.18
CA LEU A 82 -12.39 -1.83 14.68
C LEU A 82 -12.34 -0.37 14.20
N LEU A 83 -11.79 0.55 14.98
CA LEU A 83 -11.88 1.98 14.69
C LEU A 83 -11.31 2.33 13.31
N ARG A 84 -10.01 2.08 13.10
CA ARG A 84 -9.33 2.48 11.87
C ARG A 84 -9.61 1.54 10.70
N LYS A 85 -9.83 0.24 10.94
CA LYS A 85 -9.91 -0.76 9.86
C LYS A 85 -11.33 -1.12 9.46
N LEU A 86 -12.33 -0.88 10.30
CA LEU A 86 -13.74 -1.18 10.02
C LEU A 86 -14.61 0.09 10.04
N ILE A 87 -14.64 0.81 11.16
CA ILE A 87 -15.58 1.93 11.37
C ILE A 87 -15.27 3.09 10.43
N LEU A 88 -14.02 3.56 10.36
CA LEU A 88 -13.67 4.70 9.51
C LEU A 88 -13.89 4.42 8.00
N PRO A 89 -13.42 3.29 7.42
CA PRO A 89 -13.70 2.99 6.02
C PRO A 89 -15.20 2.83 5.72
N PHE A 90 -15.96 2.22 6.64
CA PHE A 90 -17.41 2.08 6.51
C PHE A 90 -18.11 3.44 6.51
N TYR A 91 -17.77 4.30 7.49
CA TYR A 91 -18.32 5.64 7.62
C TYR A 91 -18.00 6.49 6.39
N SER A 92 -16.73 6.59 6.00
CA SER A 92 -16.31 7.44 4.87
C SER A 92 -16.94 7.01 3.56
N PHE A 93 -16.94 5.71 3.24
CA PHE A 93 -17.56 5.23 2.01
C PHE A 93 -19.07 5.45 2.00
N THR A 94 -19.76 5.06 3.07
CA THR A 94 -21.22 5.17 3.15
C THR A 94 -21.67 6.63 3.10
N LEU A 95 -21.01 7.52 3.86
CA LEU A 95 -21.40 8.94 3.88
C LEU A 95 -21.13 9.62 2.54
N PHE A 96 -19.89 9.57 2.04
CA PHE A 96 -19.49 10.38 0.89
C PHE A 96 -19.81 9.75 -0.45
N CYS A 97 -19.78 8.42 -0.59
CA CYS A 97 -20.00 7.76 -1.88
C CYS A 97 -21.44 7.27 -2.07
N VAL A 98 -22.24 7.17 -1.00
CA VAL A 98 -23.61 6.62 -1.07
C VAL A 98 -24.65 7.63 -0.59
N ILE A 99 -24.60 8.03 0.69
CA ILE A 99 -25.60 8.90 1.30
C ILE A 99 -25.62 10.27 0.63
N LEU A 100 -24.46 10.93 0.50
CA LEU A 100 -24.38 12.29 -0.05
C LEU A 100 -24.95 12.37 -1.48
N PRO A 101 -24.60 11.48 -2.45
CA PRO A 101 -25.26 11.46 -3.74
C PRO A 101 -26.76 11.13 -3.66
N LEU A 102 -27.16 10.22 -2.77
CA LEU A 102 -28.56 9.79 -2.64
C LEU A 102 -29.48 10.93 -2.18
N THR A 103 -28.98 11.85 -1.36
CA THR A 103 -29.76 13.04 -0.94
C THR A 103 -30.16 13.95 -2.10
N MET A 104 -29.51 13.85 -3.26
CA MET A 104 -29.95 14.58 -4.45
C MET A 104 -31.19 13.95 -5.10
N PHE A 105 -31.46 12.67 -4.82
CA PHE A 105 -32.62 11.94 -5.34
C PHE A 105 -33.79 11.91 -4.36
N VAL A 106 -33.55 12.24 -3.08
CA VAL A 106 -34.55 12.28 -2.02
C VAL A 106 -34.55 13.68 -1.39
N PRO A 107 -35.34 14.63 -1.91
CA PRO A 107 -35.32 16.03 -1.49
C PRO A 107 -35.71 16.23 -0.02
N GLU A 108 -36.40 15.26 0.60
CA GLU A 108 -36.77 15.28 2.03
C GLU A 108 -35.62 14.86 2.97
N ALA A 109 -34.51 14.35 2.44
CA ALA A 109 -33.38 13.88 3.22
C ALA A 109 -32.39 15.03 3.52
N GLU A 110 -32.68 15.82 4.55
CA GLU A 110 -31.75 16.83 5.05
C GLU A 110 -30.61 16.18 5.85
N LEU A 111 -29.36 16.40 5.42
CA LEU A 111 -28.19 15.95 6.16
C LEU A 111 -27.69 17.04 7.12
N PRO A 112 -27.47 16.71 8.40
CA PRO A 112 -26.93 17.68 9.35
C PRO A 112 -25.52 18.13 8.96
N ILE A 113 -25.29 19.45 8.94
CA ILE A 113 -23.99 20.06 8.61
C ILE A 113 -22.86 19.51 9.49
N TRP A 114 -23.12 19.22 10.76
CA TRP A 114 -22.11 18.69 11.66
C TRP A 114 -21.57 17.32 11.22
N VAL A 115 -22.38 16.50 10.56
CA VAL A 115 -21.96 15.18 10.05
C VAL A 115 -21.06 15.33 8.82
N ILE A 116 -21.41 16.21 7.89
CA ILE A 116 -20.71 16.37 6.62
C ILE A 116 -19.46 17.25 6.77
N CYS A 117 -19.50 18.27 7.64
CA CYS A 117 -18.44 19.26 7.76
C CYS A 117 -17.61 19.09 9.03
N TYR A 118 -18.24 19.07 10.21
CA TYR A 118 -17.51 19.13 11.47
C TYR A 118 -16.77 17.82 11.78
N VAL A 119 -17.41 16.67 11.57
CA VAL A 119 -16.75 15.37 11.82
C VAL A 119 -15.49 15.19 10.95
N PRO A 120 -15.53 15.38 9.62
CA PRO A 120 -14.32 15.28 8.79
C PRO A 120 -13.27 16.34 9.10
N MET A 121 -13.69 17.57 9.44
CA MET A 121 -12.77 18.64 9.84
C MET A 121 -12.04 18.27 11.14
N ILE A 122 -12.75 17.82 12.17
CA ILE A 122 -12.17 17.38 13.45
C ILE A 122 -11.21 16.21 13.22
N MET A 123 -11.62 15.20 12.45
CA MET A 123 -10.76 14.06 12.10
C MET A 123 -9.49 14.51 11.38
N SER A 124 -9.58 15.52 10.50
CA SER A 124 -8.42 16.07 9.80
C SER A 124 -7.49 16.78 10.76
N VAL A 125 -8.01 17.66 11.62
CA VAL A 125 -7.24 18.36 12.65
C VAL A 125 -6.50 17.35 13.52
N LEU A 126 -7.19 16.33 14.03
CA LEU A 126 -6.59 15.28 14.85
C LEU A 126 -5.47 14.51 14.13
N ASN A 127 -5.60 14.28 12.82
CA ASN A 127 -4.56 13.63 12.01
C ASN A 127 -3.33 14.52 11.77
N ILE A 128 -3.49 15.86 11.79
CA ILE A 128 -2.39 16.82 11.55
C ILE A 128 -1.64 17.15 12.84
N LEU A 129 -2.29 17.05 14.01
CA LEU A 129 -1.66 17.39 15.31
C LEU A 129 -0.24 16.81 15.50
N PRO A 130 0.06 15.55 15.13
CA PRO A 130 1.41 15.00 15.26
C PRO A 130 2.43 15.55 14.25
N ALA A 131 1.97 16.16 13.16
CA ALA A 131 2.79 16.65 12.05
C ALA A 131 2.25 17.99 11.50
N PRO A 132 2.40 19.10 12.24
CA PRO A 132 1.82 20.40 11.86
C PRO A 132 2.36 20.94 10.52
N LYS A 133 3.56 20.51 10.11
CA LYS A 133 4.15 20.84 8.80
C LYS A 133 3.30 20.35 7.61
N SER A 134 2.38 19.41 7.83
CA SER A 134 1.50 18.87 6.80
C SER A 134 0.24 19.72 6.55
N PHE A 135 0.05 20.84 7.26
CA PHE A 135 -1.14 21.70 7.15
C PHE A 135 -1.48 22.17 5.72
N PRO A 136 -0.51 22.52 4.84
CA PRO A 136 -0.84 22.90 3.45
C PRO A 136 -1.48 21.77 2.63
N PHE A 137 -1.31 20.53 3.05
CA PHE A 137 -1.77 19.35 2.31
C PHE A 137 -3.12 18.81 2.77
N VAL A 138 -3.81 19.49 3.69
CA VAL A 138 -5.01 18.96 4.36
C VAL A 138 -6.18 18.80 3.40
N ILE A 139 -6.46 19.82 2.59
CA ILE A 139 -7.56 19.76 1.61
C ILE A 139 -7.27 18.70 0.54
N PRO A 140 -6.08 18.67 -0.10
CA PRO A 140 -5.72 17.59 -1.02
C PRO A 140 -5.79 16.19 -0.37
N TYR A 141 -5.32 16.06 0.87
CA TYR A 141 -5.36 14.82 1.62
C TYR A 141 -6.79 14.34 1.88
N LEU A 142 -7.70 15.23 2.31
CA LEU A 142 -9.11 14.93 2.53
C LEU A 142 -9.80 14.42 1.27
N LEU A 143 -9.59 15.12 0.15
CA LEU A 143 -10.17 14.73 -1.14
C LEU A 143 -9.63 13.37 -1.59
N PHE A 144 -8.32 13.16 -1.47
CA PHE A 144 -7.68 11.89 -1.82
C PHE A 144 -8.14 10.74 -0.92
N GLU A 145 -8.24 10.96 0.39
CA GLU A 145 -8.74 9.99 1.37
C GLU A 145 -10.18 9.58 1.08
N ASN A 146 -11.02 10.54 0.67
CA ASN A 146 -12.39 10.26 0.24
C ASN A 146 -12.42 9.35 -1.01
N THR A 147 -11.54 9.55 -1.99
CA THR A 147 -11.43 8.61 -3.11
C THR A 147 -10.94 7.24 -2.67
N MET A 148 -9.98 7.21 -1.74
CA MET A 148 -9.46 5.96 -1.18
C MET A 148 -10.48 5.19 -0.34
N SER A 149 -11.57 5.83 0.12
CA SER A 149 -12.64 5.17 0.87
C SER A 149 -13.20 3.95 0.13
N VAL A 150 -13.32 4.00 -1.20
CA VAL A 150 -13.79 2.87 -2.02
C VAL A 150 -12.83 1.69 -1.94
N THR A 151 -11.52 1.95 -2.04
CA THR A 151 -10.51 0.89 -1.95
C THR A 151 -10.46 0.31 -0.53
N LYS A 152 -10.48 1.17 0.49
CA LYS A 152 -10.44 0.76 1.90
C LYS A 152 -11.69 -0.02 2.30
N PHE A 153 -12.87 0.42 1.87
CA PHE A 153 -14.15 -0.26 2.13
C PHE A 153 -14.19 -1.63 1.47
N ASN A 154 -13.89 -1.73 0.17
CA ASN A 154 -13.86 -3.01 -0.53
C ASN A 154 -12.85 -3.99 0.10
N ALA A 155 -11.67 -3.51 0.48
CA ALA A 155 -10.66 -4.32 1.14
C ALA A 155 -11.11 -4.81 2.53
N MET A 156 -11.75 -3.93 3.31
CA MET A 156 -12.31 -4.24 4.62
C MET A 156 -13.39 -5.32 4.53
N VAL A 157 -14.33 -5.19 3.58
CA VAL A 157 -15.35 -6.22 3.31
C VAL A 157 -14.71 -7.53 2.84
N SER A 158 -13.76 -7.47 1.90
CA SER A 158 -13.05 -8.66 1.40
C SER A 158 -12.37 -9.43 2.54
N GLY A 159 -11.65 -8.73 3.41
CA GLY A 159 -10.95 -9.36 4.55
C GLY A 159 -11.90 -9.94 5.61
N LEU A 160 -13.06 -9.30 5.82
CA LEU A 160 -14.07 -9.79 6.75
C LEU A 160 -14.77 -11.06 6.24
N PHE A 161 -14.99 -11.17 4.93
CA PHE A 161 -15.70 -12.31 4.32
C PHE A 161 -14.81 -13.34 3.59
N GLN A 162 -13.49 -13.20 3.64
CA GLN A 162 -12.53 -14.08 2.92
C GLN A 162 -12.76 -14.14 1.40
N LEU A 163 -13.15 -13.03 0.79
CA LEU A 163 -13.23 -12.99 -0.67
C LEU A 163 -11.83 -13.18 -1.27
N GLY A 164 -11.73 -13.86 -2.42
CA GLY A 164 -10.46 -14.37 -2.98
C GLY A 164 -9.31 -13.35 -3.10
N SER A 165 -9.62 -12.05 -3.21
CA SER A 165 -8.61 -10.97 -3.22
C SER A 165 -7.88 -10.77 -1.88
N SER A 166 -8.33 -11.39 -0.79
CA SER A 166 -7.73 -11.24 0.54
C SER A 166 -6.43 -12.01 0.72
N TYR A 167 -6.22 -13.08 -0.06
CA TYR A 167 -5.02 -13.93 0.02
C TYR A 167 -3.94 -13.54 -1.00
N GLU A 168 -4.25 -12.67 -1.95
CA GLU A 168 -3.31 -12.27 -3.01
C GLU A 168 -2.30 -11.24 -2.47
N TRP A 169 -1.07 -11.69 -2.22
CA TRP A 169 0.05 -10.83 -1.84
C TRP A 169 0.82 -10.41 -3.07
N VAL A 170 0.52 -9.21 -3.59
CA VAL A 170 1.34 -8.57 -4.63
C VAL A 170 2.30 -7.58 -3.98
N VAL A 171 3.59 -7.65 -4.32
CA VAL A 171 4.63 -6.72 -3.84
C VAL A 171 4.26 -5.29 -4.23
N THR A 172 4.23 -4.39 -3.25
CA THR A 172 4.08 -2.96 -3.50
C THR A 172 5.39 -2.43 -4.08
N LYS A 173 5.33 -1.88 -5.29
CA LYS A 173 6.46 -1.19 -5.89
C LYS A 173 6.73 0.14 -5.16
N LYS A 174 8.00 0.46 -4.93
CA LYS A 174 8.47 1.55 -4.09
C LYS A 174 9.31 2.53 -4.90
N ALA A 175 9.22 3.82 -4.60
CA ALA A 175 9.90 4.88 -5.35
C ALA A 175 11.44 4.76 -5.35
N GLY A 176 12.03 4.15 -4.32
CA GLY A 176 13.48 3.89 -4.25
C GLY A 176 13.96 2.73 -5.12
N ARG A 177 13.05 1.88 -5.61
CA ARG A 177 13.32 0.90 -6.66
C ARG A 177 13.16 1.58 -8.01
N THR A 178 14.03 2.54 -8.33
CA THR A 178 14.27 2.76 -9.75
C THR A 178 14.84 1.47 -10.30
N SER A 179 14.14 0.93 -11.28
CA SER A 179 14.47 -0.19 -12.14
C SER A 179 14.18 -1.63 -11.66
N SER A 180 13.71 -2.42 -12.63
CA SER A 180 13.27 -3.81 -12.51
C SER A 180 14.30 -4.69 -11.81
N GLU A 181 13.90 -5.91 -11.38
CA GLU A 181 14.85 -6.92 -10.85
C GLU A 181 16.13 -7.04 -11.72
N SER A 182 16.02 -6.80 -13.02
CA SER A 182 17.16 -6.70 -13.96
C SER A 182 18.27 -5.73 -13.58
N ASP A 183 17.96 -4.59 -12.97
CA ASP A 183 18.94 -3.53 -12.73
C ASP A 183 19.60 -3.69 -11.36
N ILE A 184 18.96 -4.41 -10.43
CA ILE A 184 19.62 -4.92 -9.22
C ILE A 184 20.66 -5.99 -9.60
N PHE A 185 20.34 -6.87 -10.55
CA PHE A 185 21.31 -7.83 -11.09
C PHE A 185 22.46 -7.11 -11.80
N ALA A 186 22.19 -6.06 -12.56
CA ALA A 186 23.23 -5.26 -13.22
C ALA A 186 24.14 -4.52 -12.21
N MET A 187 23.58 -3.99 -11.11
CA MET A 187 24.40 -3.38 -10.05
C MET A 187 25.21 -4.39 -9.26
N ALA A 188 24.68 -5.61 -9.05
CA ALA A 188 25.43 -6.70 -8.43
C ALA A 188 26.63 -7.12 -9.31
N GLU A 189 26.45 -7.20 -10.63
CA GLU A 189 27.50 -7.40 -11.64
C GLU A 189 28.56 -6.29 -11.64
N GLU A 190 28.16 -5.02 -11.47
CA GLU A 190 29.09 -3.88 -11.34
C GLU A 190 29.95 -3.97 -10.07
N THR A 191 29.43 -4.53 -8.98
CA THR A 191 30.24 -4.75 -7.76
C THR A 191 31.22 -5.93 -7.88
N ASP A 192 30.89 -6.97 -8.63
CA ASP A 192 31.77 -8.12 -8.86
C ASP A 192 32.90 -7.84 -9.86
N THR A 193 32.73 -6.82 -10.72
CA THR A 193 33.77 -6.37 -11.68
C THR A 193 34.81 -5.43 -11.05
N ALA A 194 34.56 -4.92 -9.84
CA ALA A 194 35.52 -4.11 -9.08
C ALA A 194 36.59 -4.99 -8.41
N THR A 195 37.65 -5.28 -9.16
CA THR A 195 38.86 -6.01 -8.72
C THR A 195 39.50 -5.40 -7.45
N ARG A 196 39.28 -6.05 -6.29
CA ARG A 196 40.19 -5.97 -5.15
C ARG A 196 40.81 -7.35 -4.90
N PRO A 197 42.15 -7.50 -4.86
CA PRO A 197 42.73 -8.80 -4.59
C PRO A 197 42.56 -9.14 -3.10
N ALA A 198 41.91 -10.27 -2.81
CA ALA A 198 41.91 -10.85 -1.47
C ALA A 198 43.33 -11.37 -1.12
N PRO A 199 43.76 -11.30 0.16
CA PRO A 199 45.10 -11.75 0.54
C PRO A 199 45.24 -13.26 0.37
N ARG A 200 46.28 -13.67 -0.38
CA ARG A 200 46.65 -15.07 -0.60
C ARG A 200 47.20 -15.70 0.69
N LEU A 201 46.43 -16.60 1.30
CA LEU A 201 46.94 -17.56 2.29
C LEU A 201 47.56 -18.74 1.55
N VAL A 202 48.89 -18.85 1.61
CA VAL A 202 49.64 -19.99 1.06
C VAL A 202 49.64 -21.11 2.08
N ARG A 203 49.01 -22.25 1.77
CA ARG A 203 49.20 -23.53 2.47
C ARG A 203 49.80 -24.53 1.49
N GLY A 204 50.84 -25.25 1.92
CA GLY A 204 51.57 -26.23 1.12
C GLY A 204 50.67 -27.34 0.60
N VAL A 205 50.84 -27.68 -0.67
CA VAL A 205 49.98 -28.59 -1.45
C VAL A 205 50.64 -29.97 -1.52
N SER A 206 49.90 -31.04 -1.18
CA SER A 206 50.27 -32.42 -1.55
C SER A 206 49.71 -32.76 -2.93
N GLU A 207 50.33 -33.70 -3.65
CA GLU A 207 49.99 -34.04 -5.05
C GLU A 207 48.52 -34.42 -5.29
N ALA A 208 47.82 -34.96 -4.30
CA ALA A 208 46.38 -35.23 -4.38
C ALA A 208 45.51 -33.95 -4.50
N GLY A 209 46.02 -32.80 -4.04
CA GLY A 209 45.37 -31.50 -4.16
C GLY A 209 45.47 -30.89 -5.56
N LEU A 210 46.52 -31.23 -6.33
CA LEU A 210 46.73 -30.71 -7.69
C LEU A 210 45.74 -31.28 -8.70
N GLU A 211 45.41 -32.57 -8.60
CA GLU A 211 44.39 -33.19 -9.47
C GLU A 211 42.97 -32.70 -9.15
N ALA A 212 42.66 -32.51 -7.86
CA ALA A 212 41.40 -31.91 -7.43
C ALA A 212 41.30 -30.47 -7.96
N TRP A 213 42.36 -29.67 -7.81
CA TRP A 213 42.44 -28.31 -8.33
C TRP A 213 42.27 -28.25 -9.86
N ALA A 214 42.91 -29.15 -10.61
CA ALA A 214 42.78 -29.20 -12.07
C ALA A 214 41.36 -29.54 -12.54
N LYS A 215 40.67 -30.47 -11.84
CA LYS A 215 39.26 -30.78 -12.13
C LYS A 215 38.33 -29.62 -11.77
N THR A 216 38.55 -28.97 -10.63
CA THR A 216 37.76 -27.80 -10.23
C THR A 216 37.95 -26.64 -11.21
N HIS A 217 39.18 -26.37 -11.66
CA HIS A 217 39.43 -25.30 -12.63
C HIS A 217 38.89 -25.57 -14.04
N GLN A 218 38.80 -26.83 -14.47
CA GLN A 218 38.12 -27.17 -15.72
C GLN A 218 36.59 -26.97 -15.62
N LEU A 219 36.00 -27.25 -14.46
CA LEU A 219 34.59 -26.96 -14.19
C LEU A 219 34.34 -25.45 -14.10
N ASP A 220 35.17 -24.70 -13.36
CA ASP A 220 35.08 -23.24 -13.26
C ASP A 220 35.21 -22.56 -14.63
N ASN A 221 36.12 -23.03 -15.50
CA ASN A 221 36.25 -22.49 -16.86
C ASN A 221 35.01 -22.76 -17.73
N LYS A 222 34.36 -23.92 -17.54
CA LYS A 222 33.14 -24.26 -18.27
C LYS A 222 31.94 -23.46 -17.74
N ASP A 223 31.87 -23.24 -16.44
CA ASP A 223 30.86 -22.39 -15.80
C ASP A 223 31.05 -20.92 -16.14
N LEU A 224 32.30 -20.44 -16.28
CA LEU A 224 32.62 -19.11 -16.77
C LEU A 224 32.20 -18.91 -18.24
N GLN A 225 32.40 -19.92 -19.10
CA GLN A 225 31.94 -19.87 -20.49
C GLN A 225 30.41 -19.88 -20.60
N LEU A 226 29.73 -20.68 -19.77
CA LEU A 226 28.27 -20.70 -19.69
C LEU A 226 27.69 -19.39 -19.15
N LYS A 227 28.35 -18.77 -18.15
CA LYS A 227 27.98 -17.44 -17.64
C LYS A 227 28.18 -16.34 -18.69
N ALA A 228 29.32 -16.34 -19.40
CA ALA A 228 29.57 -15.36 -20.47
C ALA A 228 28.53 -15.45 -21.60
N GLN A 229 28.13 -16.66 -21.99
CA GLN A 229 27.05 -16.84 -22.98
C GLN A 229 25.68 -16.41 -22.43
N ALA A 230 25.39 -16.66 -21.15
CA ALA A 230 24.15 -16.22 -20.52
C ALA A 230 24.10 -14.68 -20.38
N GLU A 231 25.20 -14.03 -20.06
CA GLU A 231 25.35 -12.57 -19.97
C GLU A 231 25.19 -11.92 -21.35
N GLU A 232 25.75 -12.50 -22.40
CA GLU A 232 25.60 -12.01 -23.78
C GLU A 232 24.13 -12.08 -24.24
N VAL A 233 23.44 -13.19 -23.99
CA VAL A 233 22.00 -13.33 -24.30
C VAL A 233 21.14 -12.37 -23.46
N THR A 234 21.50 -12.14 -22.20
CA THR A 234 20.78 -11.23 -21.29
C THR A 234 20.99 -9.76 -21.68
N SER A 235 22.20 -9.38 -22.11
CA SER A 235 22.51 -8.02 -22.57
C SER A 235 21.85 -7.69 -23.91
N LEU A 236 21.77 -8.65 -24.85
CA LEU A 236 20.99 -8.53 -26.09
C LEU A 236 19.50 -8.40 -25.80
N ALA A 237 18.96 -9.20 -24.87
CA ALA A 237 17.57 -9.07 -24.43
C ALA A 237 17.30 -7.71 -23.74
N ALA A 238 18.25 -7.18 -22.96
CA ALA A 238 18.17 -5.88 -22.33
C ALA A 238 18.26 -4.72 -23.34
N ALA A 239 19.08 -4.85 -24.38
CA ALA A 239 19.20 -3.87 -25.48
C ALA A 239 17.90 -3.78 -26.29
N ILE A 240 17.25 -4.92 -26.58
CA ILE A 240 15.93 -4.99 -27.23
C ILE A 240 14.83 -4.37 -26.35
N LYS A 241 14.98 -4.41 -25.01
CA LYS A 241 14.03 -3.82 -24.06
C LYS A 241 14.22 -2.31 -23.88
N LYS A 242 15.44 -1.78 -24.07
CA LYS A 242 15.73 -0.34 -23.99
C LYS A 242 15.16 0.45 -25.17
N THR A 243 15.00 -0.15 -26.35
CA THR A 243 14.41 0.51 -27.52
C THR A 243 12.87 0.61 -27.49
N SER A 244 12.19 -0.01 -26.52
CA SER A 244 10.71 -0.02 -26.41
C SER A 244 10.14 0.81 -25.25
N LYS A 245 10.91 1.72 -24.63
CA LYS A 245 10.40 2.63 -23.58
C LYS A 245 9.46 3.72 -24.16
N ALA A 246 8.31 3.30 -24.68
CA ALA A 246 7.13 4.13 -24.72
C ALA A 246 6.53 4.20 -23.30
N LYS A 247 6.19 5.41 -22.85
CA LYS A 247 5.48 5.67 -21.59
C LYS A 247 4.24 4.74 -21.55
N PRO A 248 4.03 3.92 -20.49
CA PRO A 248 2.80 3.14 -20.41
C PRO A 248 1.61 4.10 -20.40
N PRO A 249 0.55 3.85 -21.18
CA PRO A 249 -0.61 4.73 -21.20
C PRO A 249 -1.24 4.81 -19.80
N ASN A 250 -1.76 6.00 -19.44
CA ASN A 250 -2.48 6.24 -18.19
C ASN A 250 -3.54 5.16 -18.00
N ARG A 251 -3.57 4.53 -16.81
CA ARG A 251 -4.44 3.37 -16.57
C ARG A 251 -5.81 3.84 -16.12
N ILE A 252 -6.85 3.50 -16.88
CA ILE A 252 -8.22 3.91 -16.52
C ILE A 252 -8.76 3.03 -15.38
N PHE A 253 -9.09 3.65 -14.25
CA PHE A 253 -9.74 3.01 -13.12
C PHE A 253 -11.27 3.13 -13.21
N LYS A 254 -11.91 2.10 -13.77
CA LYS A 254 -13.34 2.11 -14.12
C LYS A 254 -14.29 2.35 -12.94
N LYS A 255 -13.98 1.83 -11.74
CA LYS A 255 -14.86 1.97 -10.55
C LYS A 255 -14.88 3.41 -10.05
N GLU A 256 -13.70 4.02 -9.95
CA GLU A 256 -13.52 5.41 -9.58
C GLU A 256 -14.15 6.34 -10.61
N LEU A 257 -14.00 6.02 -11.91
CA LEU A 257 -14.60 6.79 -12.99
C LEU A 257 -16.14 6.71 -13.00
N ALA A 258 -16.72 5.53 -12.75
CA ALA A 258 -18.17 5.37 -12.63
C ALA A 258 -18.74 6.21 -11.47
N LEU A 259 -18.05 6.21 -10.32
CA LEU A 259 -18.41 7.06 -9.18
C LEU A 259 -18.21 8.54 -9.49
N ALA A 260 -17.18 8.90 -10.24
CA ALA A 260 -16.95 10.28 -10.69
C ALA A 260 -18.15 10.80 -11.49
N PHE A 261 -18.62 10.04 -12.48
CA PHE A 261 -19.78 10.42 -13.27
C PHE A 261 -21.05 10.53 -12.42
N LEU A 262 -21.29 9.58 -11.51
CA LEU A 262 -22.43 9.64 -10.60
C LEU A 262 -22.40 10.90 -9.72
N LEU A 263 -21.23 11.23 -9.15
CA LEU A 263 -21.02 12.42 -8.32
C LEU A 263 -21.18 13.72 -9.10
N LEU A 264 -20.69 13.78 -10.34
CA LEU A 264 -20.80 14.96 -11.20
C LEU A 264 -22.24 15.19 -11.69
N ILE A 265 -22.97 14.11 -11.97
CA ILE A 265 -24.42 14.18 -12.26
C ILE A 265 -25.16 14.70 -11.03
N ALA A 266 -24.86 14.17 -9.84
CA ALA A 266 -25.43 14.63 -8.59
C ALA A 266 -25.09 16.11 -8.32
N ALA A 267 -23.86 16.55 -8.59
CA ALA A 267 -23.45 17.95 -8.47
C ALA A 267 -24.26 18.85 -9.41
N THR A 268 -24.41 18.45 -10.68
CA THR A 268 -25.19 19.22 -11.67
C THR A 268 -26.64 19.37 -11.22
N ARG A 269 -27.25 18.31 -10.70
CA ARG A 269 -28.60 18.35 -10.14
C ARG A 269 -28.69 19.24 -8.90
N SER A 270 -27.69 19.17 -8.01
CA SER A 270 -27.60 20.00 -6.80
C SER A 270 -27.55 21.49 -7.14
N LEU A 271 -26.80 21.85 -8.19
CA LEU A 271 -26.71 23.22 -8.71
C LEU A 271 -28.08 23.75 -9.15
N LEU A 272 -28.88 22.91 -9.81
CA LEU A 272 -30.23 23.26 -10.26
C LEU A 272 -31.24 23.35 -9.11
N SER A 273 -30.98 22.68 -7.99
CA SER A 273 -31.86 22.61 -6.82
C SER A 273 -31.54 23.65 -5.72
N ALA A 274 -30.64 24.61 -5.98
CA ALA A 274 -30.20 25.64 -5.04
C ALA A 274 -29.57 25.13 -3.71
N GLN A 275 -29.11 23.89 -3.65
CA GLN A 275 -28.41 23.33 -2.49
C GLN A 275 -26.90 23.63 -2.53
N GLY A 276 -26.56 24.91 -2.29
CA GLY A 276 -25.22 25.44 -2.52
C GLY A 276 -24.07 24.66 -1.84
N LEU A 277 -24.22 24.25 -0.58
CA LEU A 277 -23.15 23.54 0.14
C LEU A 277 -22.91 22.12 -0.42
N HIS A 278 -24.00 21.37 -0.68
CA HIS A 278 -23.92 20.02 -1.24
C HIS A 278 -23.29 20.01 -2.63
N PHE A 279 -23.59 21.02 -3.44
CA PHE A 279 -22.99 21.22 -4.75
C PHE A 279 -21.46 21.22 -4.68
N TYR A 280 -20.85 22.02 -3.79
CA TYR A 280 -19.39 22.10 -3.70
C TYR A 280 -18.78 20.76 -3.27
N PHE A 281 -19.35 20.07 -2.29
CA PHE A 281 -18.86 18.75 -1.87
C PHE A 281 -18.93 17.74 -3.01
N LEU A 282 -20.07 17.63 -3.69
CA LEU A 282 -20.26 16.71 -4.81
C LEU A 282 -19.34 17.05 -5.99
N LEU A 283 -19.14 18.34 -6.29
CA LEU A 283 -18.28 18.80 -7.36
C LEU A 283 -16.81 18.47 -7.07
N PHE A 284 -16.26 18.92 -5.94
CA PHE A 284 -14.86 18.68 -5.60
C PHE A 284 -14.56 17.18 -5.46
N GLN A 285 -15.50 16.42 -4.87
CA GLN A 285 -15.36 14.98 -4.78
C GLN A 285 -15.43 14.32 -6.17
N GLY A 286 -16.40 14.69 -7.02
CA GLY A 286 -16.54 14.17 -8.38
C GLY A 286 -15.32 14.45 -9.24
N VAL A 287 -14.78 15.67 -9.18
CA VAL A 287 -13.54 16.06 -9.86
C VAL A 287 -12.35 15.24 -9.36
N THR A 288 -12.23 15.05 -8.04
CA THR A 288 -11.13 14.24 -7.47
C THR A 288 -11.21 12.78 -7.94
N PHE A 289 -12.41 12.19 -7.91
CA PHE A 289 -12.63 10.83 -8.43
C PHE A 289 -12.34 10.72 -9.93
N LEU A 290 -12.61 11.77 -10.71
CA LEU A 290 -12.27 11.83 -12.14
C LEU A 290 -10.75 11.87 -12.34
N VAL A 291 -10.04 12.75 -11.62
CA VAL A 291 -8.58 12.88 -11.68
C VAL A 291 -7.90 11.56 -11.30
N VAL A 292 -8.35 10.93 -10.22
CA VAL A 292 -7.87 9.62 -9.79
C VAL A 292 -8.24 8.53 -10.79
N GLY A 293 -9.47 8.55 -11.31
CA GLY A 293 -10.00 7.57 -12.26
C GLY A 293 -9.24 7.56 -13.60
N LEU A 294 -8.72 8.72 -13.99
CA LEU A 294 -7.87 8.93 -15.17
C LEU A 294 -6.37 8.71 -14.89
N ASP A 295 -5.99 8.32 -13.67
CA ASP A 295 -4.61 8.08 -13.24
C ASP A 295 -3.70 9.32 -13.40
N LEU A 296 -4.27 10.50 -13.18
CA LEU A 296 -3.53 11.78 -13.25
C LEU A 296 -2.74 12.08 -11.96
N ILE A 297 -2.75 11.17 -10.97
CA ILE A 297 -2.06 11.30 -9.69
C ILE A 297 -0.86 10.35 -9.64
N GLY A 298 0.33 10.91 -9.45
CA GLY A 298 1.55 10.13 -9.26
C GLY A 298 2.41 9.94 -10.50
N GLU A 299 2.11 10.61 -11.62
CA GLU A 299 3.17 10.91 -12.59
C GLU A 299 4.12 11.90 -11.91
N GLN A 300 5.29 11.43 -11.48
CA GLN A 300 6.38 12.33 -11.16
C GLN A 300 6.60 13.22 -12.39
N VAL A 301 6.35 14.52 -12.22
CA VAL A 301 6.90 15.53 -13.11
C VAL A 301 8.40 15.42 -12.94
N SER A 302 9.04 14.65 -13.82
CA SER A 302 10.48 14.55 -13.94
C SER A 302 11.07 15.88 -14.40
#